data_AF-A0A965PQQ3-F1
#
_entry.id   AF-A0A965PQQ3-F1
#
_cell.length_a   1.000
_cell.length_b   1.000
_cell.length_c   1.000
_cell.angle_alpha   90.00
_cell.angle_beta   90.00
_cell.angle_gamma   90.00
#
_symmetry.space_group_name_H-M   'P 1'
#
loop_
_entity.id
_entity.type
_entity.pdbx_description
1 polymer ?
#
loop_
_entity_poly.entity_id
_entity_poly.type
_entity_poly.pdbx_seq_one_letter_code
_entity_poly.pdbx_strand_id
1 'polypeptide(L)'
;AESLSTIADPVLRKDIQSAISRFASIFGGVSERVIKIADFQVLPSDFHGALAVQYEGGKSQNYIRGIYLNKDFWTDKKTVNRRIKEWYDMGWFVRTSNPTRHIVMHELAHAKWSRLKSSRSARNARKEVTKLYRQWRRKERPGWGDYAKKNVDEFFAEGLSKHALGSGDRYTRRLVKILKENNL
;
A
#
# COMPACT_ATOMS: atom_id res chain seq x y z
N ALA A 1 4.49 -16.76 -10.53
CA ALA A 1 4.92 -15.43 -10.06
C ALA A 1 6.42 -15.27 -10.26
N GLU A 2 6.83 -14.12 -10.77
CA GLU A 2 8.18 -13.83 -11.23
C GLU A 2 8.84 -12.73 -10.37
N SER A 3 10.15 -12.62 -10.47
CA SER A 3 10.93 -11.54 -9.87
C SER A 3 10.59 -10.19 -10.51
N LEU A 4 10.71 -9.09 -9.76
CA LEU A 4 10.62 -7.73 -10.31
C LEU A 4 11.65 -7.47 -11.42
N SER A 5 12.73 -8.26 -11.49
CA SER A 5 13.71 -8.18 -12.56
C SER A 5 13.15 -8.54 -13.94
N THR A 6 11.99 -9.22 -14.04
CA THR A 6 11.35 -9.55 -15.32
C THR A 6 10.57 -8.38 -15.91
N ILE A 7 10.37 -7.28 -15.17
CA ILE A 7 9.82 -6.03 -15.71
C ILE A 7 10.85 -5.43 -16.68
N ALA A 8 10.47 -5.34 -17.95
CA ALA A 8 11.35 -4.87 -19.02
C ALA A 8 11.71 -3.39 -18.85
N ASP A 9 10.73 -2.55 -18.47
CA ASP A 9 10.94 -1.12 -18.29
C ASP A 9 11.86 -0.82 -17.07
N PRO A 10 13.08 -0.31 -17.28
CA PRO A 10 14.02 -0.04 -16.20
C PRO A 10 13.60 1.13 -15.31
N VAL A 11 12.86 2.11 -15.84
CA VAL A 11 12.36 3.26 -15.09
C VAL A 11 11.25 2.81 -14.14
N LEU A 12 10.32 1.99 -14.62
CA LEU A 12 9.27 1.39 -13.80
C LEU A 12 9.87 0.57 -12.65
N ARG A 13 10.81 -0.32 -12.98
CA ARG A 13 11.51 -1.16 -11.99
C ARG A 13 12.25 -0.32 -10.94
N LYS A 14 12.98 0.71 -11.36
CA LYS A 14 13.66 1.63 -10.44
C LYS A 14 12.69 2.36 -9.51
N ASP A 15 11.52 2.74 -10.01
CA ASP A 15 10.49 3.38 -9.19
C ASP A 15 9.91 2.42 -8.14
N ILE A 16 9.66 1.17 -8.50
CA ILE A 16 9.21 0.14 -7.57
C ILE A 16 10.26 -0.06 -6.47
N GLN A 17 11.53 -0.27 -6.82
CA GLN A 17 12.63 -0.43 -5.86
C GLN A 17 12.79 0.81 -4.95
N SER A 18 12.70 2.01 -5.53
CA SER A 18 12.75 3.27 -4.79
C SER A 18 11.59 3.38 -3.80
N ALA A 19 10.39 2.91 -4.16
CA ALA A 19 9.24 2.89 -3.26
C ALA A 19 9.50 1.96 -2.07
N ILE A 20 10.02 0.75 -2.34
CA ILE A 20 10.30 -0.24 -1.29
C ILE A 20 11.37 0.28 -0.33
N SER A 21 12.49 0.76 -0.87
CA SER A 21 13.59 1.30 -0.06
C SER A 21 13.15 2.49 0.79
N ARG A 22 12.37 3.41 0.21
CA ARG A 22 11.84 4.57 0.94
C ARG A 22 10.84 4.17 2.02
N PHE A 23 9.91 3.26 1.71
CA PHE A 23 8.95 2.76 2.70
C PHE A 23 9.67 2.08 3.86
N ALA A 24 10.63 1.21 3.57
CA ALA A 24 11.45 0.53 4.58
C ALA A 24 12.27 1.51 5.42
N SER A 25 12.83 2.56 4.82
CA SER A 25 13.57 3.61 5.54
C SER A 25 12.68 4.40 6.51
N ILE A 26 11.44 4.72 6.12
CA ILE A 26 10.54 5.55 6.95
C ILE A 26 9.82 4.73 8.02
N PHE A 27 9.34 3.55 7.66
CA PHE A 27 8.45 2.76 8.51
C PHE A 27 9.07 1.46 9.01
N GLY A 28 10.21 1.02 8.49
CA GLY A 28 10.82 -0.26 8.83
C GLY A 28 10.10 -1.47 8.22
N GLY A 29 10.88 -2.50 7.90
CA GLY A 29 10.39 -3.89 7.94
C GLY A 29 9.51 -4.40 6.80
N VAL A 30 9.74 -4.03 5.53
CA VAL A 30 9.26 -4.85 4.39
C VAL A 30 10.39 -5.06 3.38
N SER A 31 10.80 -6.32 3.18
CA SER A 31 11.87 -6.69 2.25
C SER A 31 11.35 -6.79 0.82
N GLU A 32 12.14 -6.35 -0.17
CA GLU A 32 11.84 -6.55 -1.59
C GLU A 32 11.51 -8.00 -1.97
N ARG A 33 12.05 -8.98 -1.22
CA ARG A 33 11.84 -10.42 -1.46
C ARG A 33 10.38 -10.86 -1.35
N VAL A 34 9.52 -10.03 -0.76
CA VAL A 34 8.08 -10.31 -0.69
C VAL A 34 7.31 -9.76 -1.89
N ILE A 35 7.89 -8.93 -2.75
CA ILE A 35 7.17 -8.35 -3.90
C ILE A 35 7.51 -9.13 -5.17
N LYS A 36 6.48 -9.59 -5.88
CA LYS A 36 6.58 -10.37 -7.11
C LYS A 36 5.63 -9.81 -8.16
N ILE A 37 5.86 -10.13 -9.43
CA ILE A 37 4.88 -9.89 -10.49
C ILE A 37 4.18 -11.22 -10.81
N ALA A 38 2.86 -11.20 -11.03
CA ALA A 38 2.10 -12.40 -11.33
C ALA A 38 0.97 -12.09 -12.32
N ASP A 39 0.66 -13.11 -13.11
CA ASP A 39 -0.57 -13.14 -13.88
C ASP A 39 -1.75 -13.37 -12.93
N PHE A 40 -2.73 -12.46 -12.97
CA PHE A 40 -3.91 -12.50 -12.10
C PHE A 40 -5.01 -13.40 -12.67
N GLN A 41 -4.91 -13.85 -13.93
CA GLN A 41 -5.79 -14.89 -14.48
C GLN A 41 -5.65 -16.22 -13.73
N VAL A 42 -4.55 -16.41 -13.00
CA VAL A 42 -4.30 -17.57 -12.11
C VAL A 42 -4.83 -17.35 -10.69
N LEU A 43 -5.37 -16.15 -10.40
CA LEU A 43 -6.01 -15.81 -9.14
C LEU A 43 -7.54 -15.80 -9.32
N PRO A 44 -8.34 -15.94 -8.24
CA PRO A 44 -9.80 -15.91 -8.34
C PRO A 44 -10.32 -14.70 -9.14
N SER A 45 -11.42 -14.88 -9.88
CA SER A 45 -11.97 -13.88 -10.82
C SER A 45 -12.27 -12.51 -10.20
N ASP A 46 -12.41 -12.42 -8.89
CA ASP A 46 -12.67 -11.17 -8.18
C ASP A 46 -11.47 -10.20 -8.20
N PHE A 47 -10.31 -10.65 -8.68
CA PHE A 47 -9.07 -9.85 -8.75
C PHE A 47 -8.81 -9.21 -10.12
N HIS A 48 -9.64 -9.45 -11.14
CA HIS A 48 -9.51 -8.80 -12.46
C HIS A 48 -9.78 -7.29 -12.34
N GLY A 49 -8.72 -6.51 -12.11
CA GLY A 49 -8.78 -5.06 -11.88
C GLY A 49 -7.98 -4.58 -10.67
N ALA A 50 -7.57 -5.50 -9.80
CA ALA A 50 -6.64 -5.20 -8.72
C ALA A 50 -5.25 -4.87 -9.30
N LEU A 51 -4.68 -3.75 -8.85
CA LEU A 51 -3.33 -3.33 -9.25
C LEU A 51 -2.28 -4.27 -8.65
N ALA A 52 -2.55 -4.71 -7.43
CA ALA A 52 -1.74 -5.63 -6.69
C ALA A 52 -2.62 -6.34 -5.64
N VAL A 53 -2.13 -7.47 -5.13
CA VAL A 53 -2.79 -8.20 -4.05
C VAL A 53 -1.77 -8.67 -3.03
N GLN A 54 -2.22 -8.76 -1.79
CA GLN A 54 -1.53 -9.52 -0.76
C GLN A 54 -2.10 -10.94 -0.72
N TYR A 55 -1.26 -11.98 -0.78
CA TYR A 55 -1.70 -13.36 -0.63
C TYR A 55 -1.27 -13.95 0.73
N GLU A 56 -2.15 -14.76 1.32
CA GLU A 56 -1.92 -15.50 2.55
C GLU A 56 -2.21 -17.00 2.26
N GLY A 57 -1.32 -17.93 2.62
CA GLY A 57 -1.57 -19.36 2.39
C GLY A 57 -0.78 -20.33 3.29
N GLY A 58 -1.48 -21.33 3.86
CA GLY A 58 -0.93 -22.52 4.52
C GLY A 58 -0.94 -22.55 6.06
N LYS A 59 -1.35 -23.68 6.66
CA LYS A 59 -1.81 -23.99 8.05
C LYS A 59 -0.89 -23.64 9.26
N SER A 60 -0.03 -22.63 9.18
CA SER A 60 0.76 -22.11 10.31
C SER A 60 0.53 -20.60 10.44
N GLN A 61 0.00 -20.18 11.60
CA GLN A 61 -0.90 -19.03 11.77
C GLN A 61 -0.25 -17.62 11.75
N ASN A 62 0.89 -17.35 11.09
CA ASN A 62 1.55 -16.03 11.26
C ASN A 62 2.36 -15.42 10.09
N TYR A 63 2.24 -15.82 8.81
CA TYR A 63 3.14 -15.20 7.79
C TYR A 63 2.48 -14.96 6.42
N ILE A 64 2.54 -13.70 5.95
CA ILE A 64 2.14 -13.28 4.60
C ILE A 64 2.97 -14.02 3.56
N ARG A 65 2.34 -14.52 2.50
CA ARG A 65 3.01 -14.99 1.29
C ARG A 65 2.90 -13.92 0.21
N GLY A 66 3.74 -12.89 0.28
CA GLY A 66 4.02 -11.94 -0.80
C GLY A 66 2.97 -10.87 -1.15
N ILE A 67 3.46 -9.78 -1.75
CA ILE A 67 2.70 -8.79 -2.54
C ILE A 67 2.90 -9.17 -4.00
N TYR A 68 1.80 -9.34 -4.74
CA TYR A 68 1.82 -9.66 -6.16
C TYR A 68 1.32 -8.47 -6.95
N LEU A 69 2.14 -7.98 -7.87
CA LEU A 69 1.80 -6.94 -8.83
C LEU A 69 1.18 -7.60 -10.06
N ASN A 70 0.05 -7.07 -10.55
CA ASN A 70 -0.64 -7.61 -11.72
C ASN A 70 0.17 -7.39 -13.00
N LYS A 71 0.60 -8.47 -13.67
CA LYS A 71 1.44 -8.38 -14.87
C LYS A 71 0.80 -7.55 -16.00
N ASP A 72 -0.53 -7.59 -16.15
CA ASP A 72 -1.28 -6.84 -17.16
C ASP A 72 -1.35 -5.33 -16.89
N PHE A 73 -1.00 -4.94 -15.66
CA PHE A 73 -0.95 -3.55 -15.23
C PHE A 73 0.49 -3.02 -15.19
N TRP A 74 1.42 -3.81 -14.67
CA TRP A 74 2.80 -3.43 -14.40
C TRP A 74 3.73 -3.70 -15.59
N THR A 75 3.32 -3.25 -16.78
CA THR A 75 4.04 -3.45 -18.05
C THR A 75 5.17 -2.43 -18.22
N ASP A 76 4.82 -1.15 -18.27
CA ASP A 76 5.70 -0.02 -18.54
C ASP A 76 5.22 1.23 -17.77
N LYS A 77 6.13 2.17 -17.56
CA LYS A 77 5.90 3.36 -16.74
C LYS A 77 4.78 4.23 -17.29
N LYS A 78 4.65 4.35 -18.61
CA LYS A 78 3.64 5.19 -19.26
C LYS A 78 2.25 4.61 -19.03
N THR A 79 2.07 3.31 -19.24
CA THR A 79 0.81 2.60 -19.04
C THR A 79 0.37 2.66 -17.58
N VAL A 80 1.29 2.34 -16.66
CA VAL A 80 1.02 2.41 -15.20
C VAL A 80 0.59 3.82 -14.80
N ASN A 81 1.36 4.84 -15.17
CA ASN A 81 1.03 6.22 -14.81
C ASN A 81 -0.31 6.68 -15.40
N ARG A 82 -0.61 6.33 -16.65
CA ARG A 82 -1.87 6.69 -17.30
C ARG A 82 -3.06 6.13 -16.53
N ARG A 83 -3.05 4.83 -16.22
CA ARG A 83 -4.16 4.18 -15.51
C ARG A 83 -4.34 4.73 -14.09
N ILE A 84 -3.27 4.98 -13.35
CA ILE A 84 -3.37 5.57 -12.00
C ILE A 84 -3.86 7.02 -12.08
N LYS A 85 -3.44 7.77 -13.11
CA LYS A 85 -3.92 9.14 -13.32
C LYS A 85 -5.44 9.19 -13.53
N GLU A 86 -6.01 8.26 -14.29
CA GLU A 86 -7.45 8.14 -14.44
C GLU A 86 -8.14 8.01 -13.07
N TRP A 87 -7.60 7.21 -12.16
CA TRP A 87 -8.14 7.05 -10.80
C TRP A 87 -7.94 8.30 -9.93
N TYR A 88 -6.86 9.06 -10.16
CA TYR A 88 -6.65 10.36 -9.51
C TYR A 88 -7.61 11.43 -10.01
N ASP A 89 -7.98 11.40 -11.29
CA ASP A 89 -8.91 12.36 -11.88
C ASP A 89 -10.35 12.08 -11.42
N MET A 90 -10.69 10.80 -11.18
CA MET A 90 -11.95 10.40 -10.54
C MET A 90 -12.03 10.69 -9.03
N GLY A 91 -10.96 11.19 -8.42
CA GLY A 91 -10.90 11.41 -6.98
C GLY A 91 -10.91 10.12 -6.14
N TRP A 92 -10.59 8.98 -6.74
CA TRP A 92 -10.62 7.69 -6.05
C TRP A 92 -9.47 7.53 -5.07
N PHE A 93 -8.24 7.74 -5.52
CA PHE A 93 -7.03 7.61 -4.70
C PHE A 93 -6.51 8.95 -4.17
N VAL A 94 -5.65 8.92 -3.15
CA VAL A 94 -4.77 10.05 -2.84
C VAL A 94 -3.95 10.39 -4.08
N ARG A 95 -4.08 11.64 -4.55
CA ARG A 95 -3.17 12.18 -5.56
C ARG A 95 -1.79 12.40 -4.94
N THR A 96 -0.77 11.82 -5.55
CA THR A 96 0.64 11.96 -5.14
C THR A 96 1.51 12.39 -6.33
N SER A 97 2.73 12.84 -6.05
CA SER A 97 3.70 13.24 -7.09
C SER A 97 4.30 12.06 -7.88
N ASN A 98 4.17 10.82 -7.39
CA ASN A 98 4.63 9.63 -8.11
C ASN A 98 3.58 8.50 -8.03
N PRO A 99 2.76 8.34 -9.09
CA PRO A 99 1.66 7.37 -9.12
C PRO A 99 2.11 5.93 -8.86
N THR A 100 3.16 5.47 -9.56
CA THR A 100 3.73 4.13 -9.38
C THR A 100 4.14 3.88 -7.93
N ARG A 101 4.89 4.81 -7.33
CA ARG A 101 5.37 4.65 -5.95
C ARG A 101 4.21 4.67 -4.96
N HIS A 102 3.15 5.42 -5.24
CA HIS A 102 1.93 5.40 -4.41
C HIS A 102 1.41 3.97 -4.30
N ILE A 103 1.09 3.32 -5.41
CA ILE A 103 0.47 1.99 -5.35
C ILE A 103 1.39 0.98 -4.66
N VAL A 104 2.70 0.99 -4.96
CA VAL A 104 3.64 0.09 -4.26
C VAL A 104 3.65 0.36 -2.75
N MET A 105 3.69 1.63 -2.31
CA MET A 105 3.66 1.98 -0.89
C MET A 105 2.33 1.64 -0.21
N HIS A 106 1.23 1.72 -0.94
CA HIS A 106 -0.11 1.36 -0.47
C HIS A 106 -0.15 -0.13 -0.11
N GLU A 107 0.33 -0.99 -1.01
CA GLU A 107 0.40 -2.43 -0.75
C GLU A 107 1.40 -2.79 0.36
N LEU A 108 2.53 -2.07 0.42
CA LEU A 108 3.50 -2.22 1.50
C LEU A 108 2.90 -1.87 2.86
N ALA A 109 2.03 -0.86 2.91
CA ALA A 109 1.30 -0.50 4.11
C ALA A 109 0.31 -1.58 4.51
N HIS A 110 -0.44 -2.18 3.58
CA HIS A 110 -1.29 -3.35 3.87
C HIS A 110 -0.47 -4.52 4.41
N ALA A 111 0.65 -4.83 3.78
CA ALA A 111 1.55 -5.89 4.24
C ALA A 111 2.15 -5.60 5.63
N LYS A 112 2.44 -4.33 5.93
CA LYS A 112 2.84 -3.92 7.27
C LYS A 112 1.69 -4.13 8.24
N TRP A 113 0.47 -3.70 7.90
CA TRP A 113 -0.71 -3.81 8.75
C TRP A 113 -1.12 -5.26 9.08
N SER A 114 -0.98 -6.16 8.11
CA SER A 114 -1.32 -7.58 8.29
C SER A 114 -0.27 -8.37 9.08
N ARG A 115 1.02 -7.98 9.08
CA ARG A 115 2.04 -8.52 10.02
C ARG A 115 1.72 -8.22 11.49
N LEU A 116 0.76 -7.33 11.73
CA LEU A 116 0.39 -6.77 13.01
C LEU A 116 -1.00 -7.29 13.42
N LYS A 117 -1.31 -8.57 13.24
CA LYS A 117 -2.61 -9.12 13.70
C LYS A 117 -2.53 -9.72 15.12
N SER A 118 -1.37 -10.22 15.56
CA SER A 118 -1.29 -11.13 16.72
C SER A 118 -0.57 -10.57 17.96
N SER A 119 0.20 -9.47 17.88
CA SER A 119 0.89 -8.91 19.06
C SER A 119 0.01 -7.94 19.89
N ARG A 120 0.34 -7.74 21.17
CA ARG A 120 -0.35 -6.74 22.03
C ARG A 120 -0.21 -5.33 21.48
N SER A 121 1.00 -4.95 21.03
CA SER A 121 1.27 -3.65 20.43
C SER A 121 0.46 -3.45 19.15
N ALA A 122 0.29 -4.49 18.36
CA ALA A 122 -0.50 -4.43 17.16
C ALA A 122 -2.01 -4.23 17.42
N ARG A 123 -2.56 -4.90 18.45
CA ARG A 123 -3.94 -4.68 18.90
C ARG A 123 -4.16 -3.26 19.41
N ASN A 124 -3.18 -2.67 20.09
CA ASN A 124 -3.23 -1.28 20.56
C ASN A 124 -3.20 -0.30 19.38
N ALA A 125 -2.27 -0.47 18.44
CA ALA A 125 -2.23 0.33 17.23
C ALA A 125 -3.53 0.26 16.43
N ARG A 126 -4.14 -0.92 16.27
CA ARG A 126 -5.47 -1.09 15.63
C ARG A 126 -6.55 -0.25 16.30
N LYS A 127 -6.62 -0.23 17.63
CA LYS A 127 -7.57 0.60 18.37
C LYS A 127 -7.34 2.09 18.11
N GLU A 128 -6.10 2.53 18.14
CA GLU A 128 -5.74 3.93 17.90
C GLU A 128 -5.99 4.39 16.46
N VAL A 129 -5.62 3.57 15.47
CA VAL A 129 -5.90 3.84 14.06
C VAL A 129 -7.40 3.85 13.80
N THR A 130 -8.17 2.93 14.39
CA THR A 130 -9.64 2.92 14.28
C THR A 130 -10.24 4.20 14.87
N LYS A 131 -9.75 4.65 16.03
CA LYS A 131 -10.16 5.92 16.64
C LYS A 131 -9.83 7.10 15.71
N LEU A 132 -8.62 7.12 15.15
CA LEU A 132 -8.18 8.15 14.22
C LEU A 132 -9.03 8.16 12.94
N TYR A 133 -9.33 7.00 12.36
CA TYR A 133 -10.18 6.82 11.19
C TYR A 133 -11.58 7.40 11.44
N ARG A 134 -12.22 7.07 12.57
CA ARG A 134 -13.52 7.63 12.95
C ARG A 134 -13.48 9.15 13.11
N GLN A 135 -12.41 9.70 13.68
CA GLN A 135 -12.22 11.15 13.79
C GLN A 135 -11.98 11.83 12.44
N TRP A 136 -11.26 11.15 11.54
CA TRP A 136 -11.00 11.62 10.18
C TRP A 136 -12.29 11.62 9.35
N ARG A 137 -13.07 10.53 9.37
CA ARG A 137 -14.35 10.35 8.65
C ARG A 137 -15.40 11.42 8.97
N ARG A 138 -15.35 12.03 10.16
CA ARG A 138 -16.29 13.09 10.57
C ARG A 138 -15.99 14.45 9.95
N LYS A 139 -14.88 14.59 9.22
CA LYS A 139 -14.47 15.85 8.62
C LYS A 139 -14.29 15.64 7.12
N GLU A 140 -14.77 16.58 6.33
CA GLU A 140 -14.44 16.64 4.92
C GLU A 140 -12.96 17.02 4.78
N ARG A 141 -12.19 16.19 4.07
CA ARG A 141 -10.74 16.33 3.95
C ARG A 141 -10.33 16.16 2.50
N PRO A 142 -10.09 17.27 1.76
CA PRO A 142 -9.63 17.18 0.39
C PRO A 142 -8.27 16.46 0.32
N GLY A 143 -8.04 15.72 -0.76
CA GLY A 143 -6.75 15.08 -1.06
C GLY A 143 -6.50 13.71 -0.41
N TRP A 144 -7.53 13.05 0.13
CA TRP A 144 -7.48 11.65 0.59
C TRP A 144 -8.12 10.64 -0.38
N GLY A 145 -8.90 11.13 -1.35
CA GLY A 145 -9.69 10.29 -2.24
C GLY A 145 -10.82 9.53 -1.53
N ASP A 146 -11.69 8.91 -2.32
CA ASP A 146 -12.80 8.10 -1.82
C ASP A 146 -12.36 6.72 -1.34
N TYR A 147 -11.22 6.21 -1.82
CA TYR A 147 -10.73 4.89 -1.47
C TYR A 147 -10.34 4.80 0.01
N ALA A 148 -9.69 5.82 0.55
CA ALA A 148 -9.39 5.93 1.98
C ALA A 148 -10.65 5.90 2.88
N LYS A 149 -11.84 6.15 2.32
CA LYS A 149 -13.11 6.10 3.06
C LYS A 149 -13.69 4.68 3.12
N LYS A 150 -13.19 3.71 2.36
CA LYS A 150 -13.80 2.38 2.27
C LYS A 150 -13.78 1.65 3.60
N ASN A 151 -12.62 1.60 4.26
CA ASN A 151 -12.46 0.96 5.56
C ASN A 151 -11.20 1.49 6.27
N VAL A 152 -10.95 1.03 7.50
CA VAL A 152 -9.79 1.44 8.30
C VAL A 152 -8.45 1.01 7.70
N ASP A 153 -8.42 -0.09 6.96
CA ASP A 153 -7.22 -0.64 6.34
C ASP A 153 -6.82 0.24 5.13
N GLU A 154 -7.76 0.64 4.27
CA GLU A 154 -7.50 1.58 3.18
C GLU A 154 -7.10 2.97 3.69
N PHE A 155 -7.75 3.45 4.75
CA PHE A 155 -7.36 4.69 5.41
C PHE A 155 -5.90 4.63 5.88
N PHE A 156 -5.49 3.51 6.47
CA PHE A 156 -4.13 3.29 6.91
C PHE A 156 -3.16 3.28 5.71
N ALA A 157 -3.47 2.52 4.66
CA ALA A 157 -2.61 2.35 3.50
C ALA A 157 -2.43 3.63 2.66
N GLU A 158 -3.53 4.30 2.33
CA GLU A 158 -3.51 5.61 1.66
C GLU A 158 -2.77 6.65 2.51
N GLY A 159 -2.99 6.64 3.83
CA GLY A 159 -2.40 7.60 4.76
C GLY A 159 -0.87 7.47 4.88
N LEU A 160 -0.33 6.25 4.96
CA LEU A 160 1.12 6.04 4.99
C LEU A 160 1.76 6.37 3.65
N SER A 161 1.12 6.00 2.54
CA SER A 161 1.60 6.32 1.19
C SER A 161 1.68 7.82 0.97
N LYS A 162 0.62 8.54 1.37
CA LYS A 162 0.57 10.00 1.37
C LYS A 162 1.70 10.63 2.19
N HIS A 163 1.98 10.08 3.37
CA HIS A 163 3.09 10.54 4.22
C HIS A 163 4.44 10.36 3.52
N ALA A 164 4.71 9.14 3.06
CA ALA A 164 5.99 8.77 2.50
C ALA A 164 6.30 9.57 1.23
N LEU A 165 5.29 9.94 0.45
CA LEU A 165 5.44 10.73 -0.77
C LEU A 165 5.39 12.25 -0.55
N GLY A 166 5.53 12.71 0.70
CA GLY A 166 5.74 14.12 1.04
C GLY A 166 4.47 14.98 1.09
N SER A 167 3.29 14.38 0.95
CA SER A 167 1.99 15.08 1.02
C SER A 167 1.32 14.93 2.39
N GLY A 168 2.13 14.75 3.45
CA GLY A 168 1.65 14.37 4.78
C GLY A 168 0.88 15.48 5.51
N ASP A 169 -0.27 15.12 6.10
CA ASP A 169 -1.04 15.98 7.00
C ASP A 169 -1.01 15.48 8.46
N ARG A 170 -1.79 16.12 9.33
CA ARG A 170 -1.92 15.76 10.75
C ARG A 170 -2.32 14.30 11.00
N TYR A 171 -3.15 13.70 10.14
CA TYR A 171 -3.62 12.32 10.30
C TYR A 171 -2.53 11.36 9.85
N THR A 172 -1.88 11.64 8.71
CA THR A 172 -0.73 10.83 8.27
C THR A 172 0.39 10.84 9.32
N ARG A 173 0.70 12.00 9.91
CA ARG A 173 1.69 12.12 10.99
C ARG A 173 1.27 11.36 12.24
N ARG A 174 -0.02 11.35 12.57
CA ARG A 174 -0.54 10.56 13.70
C ARG A 174 -0.43 9.06 13.42
N LEU A 175 -0.70 8.59 12.19
CA LEU A 175 -0.48 7.19 11.80
C LEU A 175 0.97 6.77 12.02
N VAL A 176 1.94 7.57 11.55
CA VAL A 176 3.37 7.31 11.79
C VAL A 176 3.70 7.26 13.27
N LYS A 177 3.15 8.19 14.06
CA LYS A 177 3.35 8.22 15.51
C LYS A 177 2.80 6.96 16.19
N ILE A 178 1.60 6.50 15.81
CA ILE A 178 1.00 5.26 16.34
C ILE A 178 1.90 4.06 16.05
N LEU A 179 2.48 3.97 14.85
CA LEU A 179 3.42 2.90 14.51
C LEU A 179 4.64 2.91 15.41
N LYS A 180 5.28 4.08 15.57
CA LYS A 180 6.45 4.24 16.44
C LYS A 180 6.15 3.91 17.91
N GLU A 181 5.03 4.41 18.45
CA GLU A 181 4.61 4.18 19.84
C GLU A 181 4.36 2.70 20.15
N ASN A 182 4.06 1.91 19.13
CA ASN A 182 3.79 0.48 19.27
C ASN A 182 4.96 -0.40 18.77
N ASN A 183 6.11 0.18 18.43
CA ASN A 183 7.27 -0.51 17.85
C ASN A 183 6.90 -1.33 16.59
N LEU A 184 6.11 -0.73 15.70
CA LEU A 184 5.57 -1.36 14.50
C LEU A 184 6.24 -0.88 13.23
#